data_AF-A0A9W8ZAN3-F1
#
_entry.id   AF-A0A9W8ZAN3-F1
#
_cell.length_a   1.000
_cell.length_b   1.000
_cell.length_c   1.000
_cell.angle_alpha   90.00
_cell.angle_beta   90.00
_cell.angle_gamma   90.00
#
_symmetry.space_group_name_H-M   'P 1'
#
loop_
_entity.id
_entity.type
_entity.pdbx_description
1 polymer ?
#
loop_
_entity_poly.entity_id
_entity_poly.type
_entity_poly.pdbx_seq_one_letter_code
_entity_poly.pdbx_strand_id
1 'polypeptide(L)'
;MSTPSALALTPREAVTDALHRAILGLDSNNRALFESACLTTEEMQWIGGGYAIMGWEDISALFERVFNLITTHVISNVRNQMTTGRSERRD
;
A
#
# COMPACT_ATOMS: atom_id res chain seq x y z
N MET A 1 8.80 25.91 -11.44
CA MET A 1 9.66 24.99 -10.66
C MET A 1 9.24 23.59 -11.03
N SER A 2 10.05 22.86 -11.79
CA SER A 2 9.74 21.50 -12.21
C SER A 2 10.09 20.56 -11.06
N THR A 3 9.09 19.92 -10.47
CA THR A 3 9.27 18.82 -9.53
C THR A 3 10.09 17.72 -10.23
N PRO A 4 11.10 17.12 -9.57
CA PRO A 4 11.86 16.02 -10.16
C PRO A 4 10.89 14.92 -10.58
N SER A 5 11.06 14.38 -11.79
CA SER A 5 10.30 13.21 -12.23
C SER A 5 10.61 12.07 -11.27
N ALA A 6 9.74 11.87 -10.28
CA ALA A 6 9.39 10.51 -9.88
C ALA A 6 9.18 9.74 -11.18
N LEU A 7 9.81 8.57 -11.31
CA LEU A 7 9.76 7.71 -12.48
C LEU A 7 8.38 7.82 -13.13
N ALA A 8 8.29 8.13 -14.43
CA ALA A 8 7.01 8.31 -15.11
C ALA A 8 6.29 6.94 -15.23
N LEU A 9 5.82 6.44 -14.09
CA LEU A 9 5.18 5.14 -13.95
C LEU A 9 3.80 5.22 -14.58
N THR A 10 3.48 4.22 -15.39
CA THR A 10 2.09 3.97 -15.76
C THR A 10 1.27 3.66 -14.50
N PRO A 11 -0.07 3.87 -14.52
CA PRO A 11 -0.91 3.50 -13.39
C PRO A 11 -0.74 2.04 -12.94
N ARG A 12 -0.44 1.13 -13.89
CA ARG A 12 -0.20 -0.29 -13.58
C ARG A 12 1.07 -0.49 -12.79
N GLU A 13 2.15 0.22 -13.17
CA GLU A 13 3.44 0.15 -12.49
C GLU A 13 3.36 0.82 -11.13
N ALA A 14 2.59 1.91 -10.99
CA ALA A 14 2.39 2.59 -9.71
C ALA A 14 1.78 1.67 -8.65
N VAL A 15 0.86 0.77 -9.02
CA VAL A 15 0.29 -0.23 -8.08
C VAL A 15 1.37 -1.21 -7.59
N THR A 16 2.18 -1.74 -8.50
CA THR A 16 3.24 -2.70 -8.14
C THR A 16 4.37 -2.02 -7.37
N ASP A 17 4.70 -0.77 -7.70
CA ASP A 17 5.66 0.06 -6.96
C ASP A 17 5.20 0.32 -5.53
N ALA A 18 3.94 0.71 -5.33
CA ALA A 18 3.38 0.90 -4.00
C ALA A 18 3.44 -0.40 -3.18
N LEU A 19 3.02 -1.53 -3.76
CA LEU A 19 3.09 -2.83 -3.09
C LEU A 19 4.54 -3.22 -2.72
N HIS A 20 5.49 -2.96 -3.62
CA HIS A 20 6.91 -3.22 -3.37
C HIS A 20 7.44 -2.36 -2.22
N ARG A 21 7.17 -1.05 -2.22
CA ARG A 21 7.60 -0.14 -1.15
C ARG A 21 6.96 -0.47 0.19
N ALA A 22 5.68 -0.85 0.21
CA ALA A 22 5.00 -1.28 1.42
C ALA A 22 5.73 -2.46 2.07
N ILE A 23 5.98 -3.54 1.30
CA ILE A 23 6.63 -4.74 1.83
C ILE A 23 8.10 -4.50 2.18
N LEU A 24 8.85 -3.79 1.32
CA LEU A 24 10.23 -3.45 1.62
C LEU A 24 10.33 -2.60 2.88
N GLY A 25 9.40 -1.66 3.09
CA GLY A 25 9.29 -0.87 4.29
C GLY A 25 9.12 -1.74 5.55
N LEU A 26 8.21 -2.72 5.50
CA LEU A 26 8.01 -3.67 6.59
C LEU A 26 9.27 -4.49 6.88
N ASP A 27 9.84 -5.14 5.87
CA ASP A 27 10.96 -6.07 6.07
C ASP A 27 12.27 -5.38 6.45
N SER A 28 12.43 -4.10 6.10
CA SER A 28 13.59 -3.28 6.47
C SER A 28 13.38 -2.45 7.74
N ASN A 29 12.23 -2.58 8.41
CA ASN A 29 11.80 -1.72 9.51
C ASN A 29 11.88 -0.21 9.19
N ASN A 30 11.63 0.14 7.93
CA ASN A 30 11.60 1.53 7.45
C ASN A 30 10.16 2.02 7.37
N ARG A 31 9.69 2.62 8.47
CA ARG A 31 8.33 3.16 8.60
C ARG A 31 8.01 4.19 7.53
N ALA A 32 8.91 5.14 7.26
CA ALA A 32 8.67 6.17 6.25
C ALA A 32 8.46 5.58 4.84
N LEU A 33 9.20 4.51 4.50
CA LEU A 33 9.04 3.83 3.22
C LEU A 33 7.69 3.10 3.13
N PHE A 34 7.28 2.41 4.19
CA PHE A 34 5.96 1.78 4.26
C PHE A 34 4.84 2.81 4.14
N GLU A 35 4.88 3.89 4.93
CA GLU A 35 3.88 4.94 4.93
C GLU A 35 3.75 5.62 3.56
N SER A 36 4.86 5.77 2.83
CA SER A 36 4.83 6.33 1.47
C SER A 36 3.99 5.51 0.49
N ALA A 37 3.72 4.24 0.78
CA ALA A 37 2.94 3.34 -0.04
C ALA A 37 1.47 3.20 0.41
N CYS A 38 1.13 3.78 1.56
CA CYS A 38 -0.20 3.65 2.15
C CYS A 38 -1.09 4.85 1.83
N LEU A 39 -2.39 4.58 1.76
CA LEU A 39 -3.39 5.62 1.88
C LEU A 39 -3.47 6.04 3.36
N THR A 40 -3.37 7.34 3.63
CA THR A 40 -3.34 7.88 5.00
C THR A 40 -4.68 8.48 5.43
N THR A 41 -5.77 7.97 4.86
CA THR A 41 -7.16 8.42 5.12
C THR A 41 -7.98 7.37 5.87
N GLU A 42 -9.22 7.71 6.22
CA GLU A 42 -10.18 6.78 6.84
C GLU A 42 -10.59 5.61 5.92
N GLU A 43 -10.35 5.73 4.62
CA GLU A 43 -10.72 4.71 3.63
C GLU A 43 -9.72 3.54 3.57
N MET A 44 -8.52 3.70 4.17
CA MET A 44 -7.51 2.66 4.18
C MET A 44 -8.01 1.43 4.95
N GLN A 45 -7.71 0.25 4.43
CA GLN A 45 -8.09 -1.01 5.06
C GLN A 45 -6.87 -1.91 5.19
N TRP A 46 -6.75 -2.55 6.35
CA TRP A 46 -5.80 -3.64 6.57
C TRP A 46 -6.57 -4.90 6.95
N ILE A 47 -6.48 -5.93 6.12
CA ILE A 47 -7.21 -7.19 6.30
C ILE A 47 -6.21 -8.33 6.41
N GLY A 48 -6.21 -9.02 7.54
CA GLY A 48 -5.28 -10.11 7.81
C GLY A 48 -5.58 -10.80 9.14
N GLY A 49 -5.15 -12.06 9.29
CA GLY A 49 -5.30 -12.78 10.56
C GLY A 49 -6.75 -13.00 11.02
N GLY A 50 -7.73 -12.92 10.12
CA GLY A 50 -9.16 -13.10 10.42
C GLY A 50 -9.89 -11.84 10.90
N TYR A 51 -9.25 -10.67 10.84
CA TYR A 51 -9.86 -9.39 11.19
C TYR A 51 -9.55 -8.32 10.14
N ALA A 52 -10.32 -7.23 10.19
CA ALA A 52 -10.14 -6.04 9.36
C ALA A 52 -10.01 -4.81 10.27
N ILE A 53 -9.05 -3.95 9.95
CA ILE A 53 -8.87 -2.63 10.58
C ILE A 53 -9.14 -1.57 9.51
N MET A 54 -9.88 -0.55 9.91
CA MET A 54 -10.33 0.53 9.04
C MET A 54 -9.69 1.85 9.49
N GLY A 55 -9.28 2.64 8.53
CA GLY A 55 -8.73 3.97 8.76
C GLY A 55 -7.25 3.98 9.15
N TRP A 56 -6.55 5.00 8.66
CA TRP A 56 -5.12 5.13 8.84
C TRP A 56 -4.68 5.21 10.29
N GLU A 57 -5.44 5.86 11.18
CA GLU A 57 -5.07 6.02 12.59
C GLU A 57 -4.88 4.65 13.29
N ASP A 58 -5.90 3.79 13.22
CA ASP A 58 -5.86 2.46 13.84
C ASP A 58 -4.83 1.53 13.17
N ILE A 59 -4.68 1.64 11.84
CA ILE A 59 -3.68 0.87 11.10
C ILE A 59 -2.27 1.31 11.52
N SER A 60 -2.01 2.61 11.56
CA SER A 60 -0.72 3.18 11.97
C SER A 60 -0.37 2.73 13.39
N ALA A 61 -1.35 2.74 14.31
CA ALA A 61 -1.19 2.25 15.68
C ALA A 61 -0.84 0.76 15.75
N LEU A 62 -1.46 -0.09 14.91
CA LEU A 62 -1.07 -1.51 14.77
C LEU A 62 0.39 -1.62 14.34
N PHE A 63 0.80 -0.86 13.32
CA PHE A 63 2.13 -0.97 12.73
C PHE A 63 3.25 -0.50 13.65
N GLU A 64 2.98 0.34 14.66
CA GLU A 64 3.98 0.64 15.71
C GLU A 64 4.47 -0.63 16.41
N ARG A 65 3.59 -1.62 16.57
CA ARG A 65 3.94 -2.91 17.17
C ARG A 65 4.64 -3.81 16.17
N VAL A 66 4.18 -3.83 14.92
CA VAL A 66 4.75 -4.66 13.84
C VAL A 66 6.20 -4.27 13.54
N PHE A 67 6.54 -2.98 13.55
CA PHE A 67 7.90 -2.48 13.32
C PHE A 67 8.92 -2.87 14.41
N ASN A 68 8.49 -3.50 15.51
CA ASN A 68 9.41 -4.10 16.49
C ASN A 68 9.75 -5.56 16.16
N LEU A 69 9.17 -6.13 15.12
CA LEU A 69 9.43 -7.49 14.67
C LEU A 69 10.47 -7.50 13.55
N ILE A 70 11.04 -8.67 13.29
CA ILE A 70 11.82 -8.92 12.08
C ILE A 70 10.96 -9.82 11.20
N THR A 71 10.58 -9.33 10.03
CA THR A 71 9.76 -10.06 9.07
C THR A 71 10.49 -10.24 7.76
N THR A 72 10.04 -11.22 6.99
CA THR A 72 10.38 -11.33 5.56
C THR A 72 9.13 -11.79 4.85
N HIS A 73 8.63 -10.98 3.92
CA HIS A 73 7.45 -11.28 3.13
C HIS A 73 7.88 -11.67 1.71
N VAL A 74 7.26 -12.72 1.18
CA VAL A 74 7.44 -13.14 -0.21
C VAL A 74 6.13 -12.88 -0.95
N ILE A 75 6.17 -11.94 -1.90
CA ILE A 75 5.03 -11.66 -2.79
C ILE A 75 5.28 -12.35 -4.12
N SER A 76 4.28 -13.08 -4.61
CA SER A 76 4.31 -13.70 -5.94
C SER A 76 2.96 -13.56 -6.64
N ASN A 77 2.92 -13.81 -7.95
CA ASN A 77 1.69 -13.84 -8.74
C ASN A 77 0.86 -12.53 -8.70
N VAL A 78 1.52 -11.37 -8.62
CA VAL A 78 0.85 -10.06 -8.60
C VAL A 78 0.05 -9.85 -9.89
N ARG A 79 -1.23 -9.48 -9.76
CA ARG A 79 -2.15 -9.21 -10.87
C ARG A 79 -2.85 -7.88 -10.61
N ASN A 80 -2.70 -6.93 -11.53
CA ASN A 80 -3.34 -5.63 -11.41
C ASN A 80 -4.54 -5.57 -12.37
N GLN A 81 -5.74 -5.38 -11.83
CA GLN A 81 -6.94 -5.04 -12.58
C GLN A 81 -7.32 -3.61 -12.23
N MET A 82 -7.34 -2.74 -13.24
CA MET A 82 -7.75 -1.35 -13.07
C MET A 82 -9.06 -1.15 -13.80
N THR A 83 -10.03 -0.54 -13.13
CA THR A 83 -11.25 -0.04 -13.76
C THR A 83 -11.01 1.40 -14.18
N THR A 84 -10.96 1.65 -15.49
CA THR A 84 -11.01 3.03 -15.99
C THR A 84 -12.39 3.58 -15.65
N GLY A 85 -12.48 4.77 -15.07
CA GLY A 85 -13.74 5.37 -14.65
C GLY A 85 -14.74 5.53 -15.81
N ARG A 86 -15.65 4.56 -15.94
CA ARG A 86 -17.06 4.75 -16.30
C ARG A 86 -17.87 3.61 -15.69
N SER A 87 -18.33 3.82 -14.46
CA SER A 87 -19.43 3.05 -13.91
C SER A 87 -20.74 3.61 -14.47
N GLU A 88 -21.11 3.23 -15.70
CA GLU A 88 -22.47 3.40 -16.23
C GLU A 88 -22.75 2.32 -17.29
N ARG A 89 -23.38 1.24 -16.86
CA ARG A 89 -24.80 0.92 -17.13
C ARG A 89 -25.09 -0.43 -16.49
N ARG A 90 -25.94 -0.42 -15.46
CA ARG A 90 -26.78 -1.58 -15.17
C ARG A 90 -28.02 -1.36 -16.02
N ASP A 91 -28.18 -2.19 -17.04
CA ASP A 91 -29.47 -2.40 -17.68
C ASP A 91 -30.33 -3.32 -16.78
#